data_AF-A0A967YLL0-F1
#
_entry.id   AF-A0A967YLL0-F1
#
_cell.length_a   1.000
_cell.length_b   1.000
_cell.length_c   1.000
_cell.angle_alpha   90.00
_cell.angle_beta   90.00
_cell.angle_gamma   90.00
#
_symmetry.space_group_name_H-M   'P 1'
#
loop_
_entity.id
_entity.type
_entity.pdbx_description
1 polymer ?
#
loop_
_entity_poly.entity_id
_entity_poly.type
_entity_poly.pdbx_seq_one_letter_code
_entity_poly.pdbx_strand_id
1 'polypeptide(L)'
;MEEVTYWNKEMETLPREKLEELQLQRFRERMQYVYERSPMYRRKYDEAGIKPSDIQSLDDIHNVPFTVKEELRESQAKHPPWGDFPCIPPEEGVRVFQTTGTTGIPVKVLLNKADWYKHFYEQFMHFMYGYGIKTSDILFVPFGYSLYIAWWGFQAALEQAGVMIVPGGAQSSKDRVRNVFDWGATVVCGTPTYLL
;
A
#
# COMPACT_ATOMS: atom_id res chain seq x y z
N MET A 1 -11.85 14.25 -28.19
CA MET A 1 -10.88 13.69 -27.24
C MET A 1 -11.67 13.39 -25.98
N GLU A 2 -11.63 12.17 -25.46
CA GLU A 2 -12.27 11.86 -24.18
C GLU A 2 -11.68 12.74 -23.08
N GLU A 3 -12.54 13.26 -22.21
CA GLU A 3 -12.15 14.10 -21.08
C GLU A 3 -11.40 13.24 -20.05
N VAL A 4 -10.13 13.54 -19.82
CA VAL A 4 -9.32 12.82 -18.82
C VAL A 4 -9.87 13.17 -17.43
N THR A 5 -10.33 12.16 -16.72
CA THR A 5 -10.83 12.32 -15.35
C THR A 5 -9.69 12.05 -14.38
N TYR A 6 -9.47 12.98 -13.45
CA TYR A 6 -8.44 12.88 -12.41
C TYR A 6 -9.11 12.74 -11.05
N TRP A 7 -8.53 11.94 -10.16
CA TRP A 7 -8.94 11.95 -8.75
C TRP A 7 -8.48 13.26 -8.09
N ASN A 8 -7.22 13.61 -8.30
CA ASN A 8 -6.59 14.81 -7.80
C ASN A 8 -5.81 15.50 -8.94
N LYS A 9 -6.52 16.29 -9.74
CA LYS A 9 -5.96 16.97 -10.91
C LYS A 9 -4.74 17.82 -10.56
N GLU A 10 -4.76 18.54 -9.45
CA GLU A 10 -3.66 19.39 -9.02
C GLU A 10 -2.38 18.58 -8.81
N MET A 11 -2.46 17.47 -8.07
CA MET A 11 -1.32 16.59 -7.82
C MET A 11 -0.90 15.80 -9.06
N GLU A 12 -1.86 15.30 -9.83
CA GLU A 12 -1.60 14.45 -11.00
C GLU A 12 -1.05 15.21 -12.21
N THR A 13 -1.27 16.53 -12.26
CA THR A 13 -0.75 17.42 -13.32
C THR A 13 0.31 18.40 -12.85
N LEU A 14 0.86 18.18 -11.65
CA LEU A 14 1.85 19.05 -11.04
C LEU A 14 3.09 19.18 -11.96
N PRO A 15 3.59 20.40 -12.25
CA PRO A 15 4.80 20.58 -13.04
C PRO A 15 5.97 19.80 -12.45
N ARG A 16 6.86 19.27 -13.30
CA ARG A 16 7.99 18.41 -12.89
C ARG A 16 8.81 18.99 -11.75
N GLU A 17 9.20 20.26 -11.87
CA GLU A 17 9.98 20.97 -10.85
C GLU A 17 9.25 21.03 -9.50
N LYS A 18 7.94 21.34 -9.51
CA LYS A 18 7.12 21.36 -8.29
C LYS A 18 6.89 19.98 -7.69
N LEU A 19 6.81 18.95 -8.53
CA LEU A 19 6.74 17.58 -8.07
C LEU A 19 8.04 17.14 -7.37
N GLU A 20 9.19 17.51 -7.92
CA GLU A 20 10.49 17.22 -7.33
C GLU A 20 10.71 17.95 -6.00
N GLU A 21 10.34 19.23 -5.92
CA GLU A 21 10.32 20.00 -4.67
C GLU A 21 9.48 19.29 -3.59
N LEU A 22 8.25 18.87 -3.95
CA LEU A 22 7.34 18.19 -3.04
C LEU A 22 7.86 16.81 -2.62
N GLN A 23 8.46 16.05 -3.54
CA GLN A 23 9.05 14.75 -3.27
C GLN A 23 10.21 14.87 -2.28
N LEU A 24 11.11 15.83 -2.50
CA LEU A 24 12.24 16.10 -1.61
C LEU A 24 11.76 16.49 -0.21
N GLN A 25 10.80 17.42 -0.12
CA GLN A 25 10.19 17.83 1.15
C GLN A 25 9.61 16.61 1.90
N ARG A 26 8.74 15.84 1.23
CA ARG A 26 8.10 14.67 1.85
C ARG A 26 9.11 13.60 2.25
N PHE A 27 10.14 13.37 1.43
CA PHE A 27 11.19 12.42 1.75
C PHE A 27 11.93 12.82 3.03
N ARG A 28 12.35 14.09 3.17
CA ARG A 28 13.01 14.60 4.38
C ARG A 28 12.13 14.45 5.61
N GLU A 29 10.86 14.82 5.51
CA GLU A 29 9.89 14.65 6.60
C GLU A 29 9.72 13.19 7.01
N ARG A 30 9.63 12.27 6.04
CA ARG A 30 9.52 10.83 6.32
C ARG A 30 10.82 10.27 6.91
N MET A 31 11.98 10.67 6.40
CA MET A 31 13.28 10.24 6.90
C MET A 31 13.48 10.70 8.35
N GLN A 32 13.13 11.96 8.66
CA GLN A 32 13.14 12.48 10.03
C GLN A 32 12.21 11.66 10.93
N TYR A 33 10.97 11.44 10.49
CA TYR A 33 9.97 10.69 11.25
C TYR A 33 10.45 9.27 11.60
N VAL A 34 11.00 8.52 10.63
CA VAL A 34 11.48 7.16 10.89
C VAL A 34 12.76 7.14 11.73
N TYR A 35 13.66 8.12 11.55
CA TYR A 35 14.86 8.24 12.36
C TYR A 35 14.53 8.52 13.84
N GLU A 36 13.52 9.35 14.09
CA GLU A 36 13.05 9.67 15.44
C GLU A 36 12.25 8.54 16.10
N ARG A 37 11.52 7.72 15.33
CA ARG A 37 10.52 6.81 15.91
C ARG A 37 10.80 5.33 15.73
N SER A 38 11.67 4.95 14.80
CA SER A 38 12.05 3.55 14.60
C SER A 38 13.48 3.31 15.08
N PRO A 39 13.66 2.53 16.16
CA PRO A 39 14.98 2.08 16.59
C PRO A 39 15.78 1.35 15.49
N MET A 40 15.12 0.52 14.67
CA MET A 40 15.79 -0.15 13.54
C MET A 40 16.37 0.85 12.55
N TYR A 41 15.56 1.80 12.07
CA TYR A 41 16.00 2.78 11.09
C TYR A 41 17.02 3.77 11.66
N ARG A 42 16.88 4.15 12.94
CA ARG A 42 17.89 4.98 13.60
C ARG A 42 19.26 4.33 13.59
N ARG A 43 19.35 3.06 14.03
CA ARG A 43 20.62 2.31 14.00
C ARG A 43 21.17 2.19 12.58
N LYS A 44 20.33 1.82 11.61
CA LYS A 44 20.74 1.68 10.21
C LYS A 44 21.33 2.98 9.63
N TYR A 45 20.69 4.12 9.91
CA TYR A 45 21.17 5.42 9.42
C TYR A 45 22.42 5.89 10.18
N ASP A 46 22.49 5.66 11.49
CA ASP A 46 23.69 5.95 12.30
C ASP A 46 24.91 5.15 11.84
N GLU A 47 24.75 3.85 11.56
CA GLU A 47 25.79 2.96 11.05
C GLU A 47 26.27 3.36 9.64
N ALA A 48 25.35 3.87 8.81
CA ALA A 48 25.67 4.42 7.50
C ALA A 48 26.25 5.84 7.56
N GLY A 49 26.28 6.47 8.73
CA GLY A 49 26.78 7.83 8.92
C GLY A 49 25.91 8.91 8.24
N ILE A 50 24.62 8.63 8.03
CA ILE A 50 23.68 9.53 7.34
C ILE A 50 22.61 10.06 8.30
N LYS A 51 22.30 11.35 8.21
CA LYS A 51 21.24 12.02 8.96
C LYS A 51 20.18 12.59 8.00
N PRO A 52 18.94 12.80 8.46
CA PRO A 52 17.92 13.47 7.66
C PRO A 52 18.33 14.87 7.17
N SER A 53 19.21 15.55 7.91
CA SER A 53 19.78 16.85 7.53
C SER A 53 20.74 16.79 6.35
N ASP A 54 21.23 15.61 5.96
CA ASP A 54 22.19 15.47 4.87
C ASP A 54 21.51 15.40 3.50
N ILE A 55 20.18 15.23 3.47
CA ILE A 55 19.38 15.17 2.25
C ILE A 55 18.98 16.59 1.82
N GLN A 56 19.70 17.15 0.86
CA GLN A 56 19.47 18.51 0.33
C GLN A 56 18.93 18.51 -1.10
N SER A 57 19.02 17.37 -1.79
CA SER A 57 18.55 17.16 -3.15
C SER A 57 17.97 15.74 -3.30
N LEU A 58 17.28 15.48 -4.42
CA LEU A 58 16.83 14.12 -4.74
C LEU A 58 18.01 13.17 -5.01
N ASP A 59 19.14 13.69 -5.50
CA ASP A 59 20.34 12.88 -5.76
C ASP A 59 20.95 12.33 -4.46
N ASP A 60 20.82 13.05 -3.34
CA ASP A 60 21.32 12.60 -2.04
C ASP A 60 20.61 11.33 -1.54
N ILE A 61 19.41 11.03 -2.06
CA ILE A 61 18.65 9.82 -1.71
C ILE A 61 19.43 8.55 -2.09
N HIS A 62 20.30 8.61 -3.11
CA HIS A 62 21.17 7.49 -3.48
C HIS A 62 22.15 7.06 -2.37
N ASN A 63 22.43 7.95 -1.42
CA ASN A 63 23.29 7.65 -0.27
C ASN A 63 22.52 6.96 0.88
N VAL A 64 21.19 6.92 0.82
CA VAL A 64 20.36 6.28 1.85
C VAL A 64 20.41 4.75 1.67
N PRO A 65 20.78 3.98 2.70
CA PRO A 65 20.93 2.53 2.58
C PRO A 65 19.56 1.87 2.34
N PHE A 66 19.50 0.94 1.37
CA PHE A 66 18.30 0.14 1.12
C PHE A 66 17.92 -0.72 2.32
N THR A 67 16.63 -0.81 2.61
CA THR A 67 16.08 -1.81 3.54
C THR A 67 15.85 -3.13 2.81
N VAL A 68 16.49 -4.21 3.27
CA VAL A 68 16.19 -5.55 2.73
C VAL A 68 15.24 -6.33 3.64
N LYS A 69 14.52 -7.29 3.06
CA LYS A 69 13.51 -8.09 3.77
C LYS A 69 14.05 -8.83 4.99
N GLU A 70 15.32 -9.23 4.94
CA GLU A 70 15.94 -9.98 6.04
C GLU A 70 16.11 -9.12 7.29
N GLU A 71 16.44 -7.83 7.15
CA GLU A 71 16.51 -6.90 8.29
C GLU A 71 15.18 -6.82 9.05
N LEU A 72 14.06 -6.79 8.32
CA LEU A 72 12.73 -6.76 8.92
C LEU A 72 12.40 -8.05 9.69
N ARG A 73 12.87 -9.20 9.18
CA ARG A 73 12.71 -10.50 9.84
C ARG A 73 13.56 -10.60 11.08
N GLU A 74 14.83 -10.19 11.01
CA GLU A 74 15.72 -10.16 12.16
C GLU A 74 15.20 -9.23 13.25
N SER A 75 14.71 -8.05 12.87
CA SER A 75 14.05 -7.12 13.79
C SER A 75 12.86 -7.80 14.48
N GLN A 76 11.99 -8.48 13.73
CA GLN A 76 10.85 -9.23 14.29
C GLN A 76 11.24 -10.44 15.15
N ALA A 77 12.34 -11.11 14.85
CA ALA A 77 12.87 -12.21 15.65
C ALA A 77 13.45 -11.71 16.98
N LYS A 78 14.16 -10.57 16.96
CA LYS A 78 14.75 -9.93 18.16
C LYS A 78 13.70 -9.23 19.03
N HIS A 79 12.66 -8.65 18.40
CA HIS A 79 11.62 -7.87 19.06
C HIS A 79 10.21 -8.35 18.65
N PRO A 80 9.80 -9.57 19.02
CA PRO A 80 8.50 -10.10 18.63
C PRO A 80 7.34 -9.34 19.29
N PRO A 81 6.16 -9.28 18.63
CA PRO A 81 5.87 -9.86 17.31
C PRO A 81 6.09 -8.87 16.15
N TRP A 82 6.38 -7.60 16.42
CA TRP A 82 6.29 -6.51 15.44
C TRP A 82 7.64 -6.07 14.88
N GLY A 83 8.73 -6.37 15.58
CA GLY A 83 10.01 -5.75 15.36
C GLY A 83 10.09 -4.38 16.02
N ASP A 84 11.22 -3.72 15.84
CA ASP A 84 11.50 -2.35 16.24
C ASP A 84 11.64 -1.40 15.04
N PHE A 85 11.10 -1.81 13.88
CA PHE A 85 10.92 -0.95 12.71
C PHE A 85 9.59 -0.15 12.66
N PRO A 86 8.48 -0.59 13.29
CA PRO A 86 7.26 0.23 13.32
C PRO A 86 7.50 1.56 14.03
N CYS A 87 6.94 2.64 13.50
CA CYS A 87 7.02 3.99 14.07
C CYS A 87 5.84 4.33 14.99
N ILE A 88 4.90 3.38 15.13
CA ILE A 88 3.70 3.48 15.94
C ILE A 88 3.64 2.30 16.92
N PRO A 89 3.00 2.47 18.08
CA PRO A 89 2.77 1.37 19.00
C PRO A 89 1.58 0.50 18.51
N PRO A 90 1.51 -0.80 18.89
CA PRO A 90 0.48 -1.72 18.40
C PRO A 90 -0.96 -1.29 18.65
N GLU A 91 -1.20 -0.52 19.71
CA GLU A 91 -2.50 -0.02 20.15
C GLU A 91 -3.12 0.97 19.14
N GLU A 92 -2.31 1.61 18.30
CA GLU A 92 -2.79 2.47 17.21
C GLU A 92 -3.19 1.69 15.94
N GLY A 93 -2.87 0.39 15.91
CA GLY A 93 -3.14 -0.48 14.78
C GLY A 93 -4.61 -0.82 14.61
N VAL A 94 -5.08 -0.82 13.37
CA VAL A 94 -6.45 -1.25 12.99
C VAL A 94 -6.46 -2.42 12.02
N ARG A 95 -5.33 -2.70 11.37
CA ARG A 95 -5.21 -3.79 10.41
C ARG A 95 -3.81 -4.40 10.48
N VAL A 96 -3.75 -5.72 10.33
CA VAL A 96 -2.49 -6.48 10.25
C VAL A 96 -2.48 -7.30 8.97
N PHE A 97 -1.32 -7.31 8.33
CA PHE A 97 -1.01 -8.17 7.20
C PHE A 97 0.32 -8.89 7.43
N GLN A 98 0.57 -9.92 6.63
CA GLN A 98 1.86 -10.56 6.57
C GLN A 98 2.22 -10.93 5.13
N THR A 99 3.51 -10.87 4.81
CA THR A 99 3.98 -11.31 3.50
C THR A 99 3.88 -12.83 3.37
N THR A 100 3.57 -13.32 2.17
CA THR A 100 3.67 -14.74 1.84
C THR A 100 5.15 -15.13 1.86
N GLY A 101 5.56 -15.95 2.83
CA GLY A 101 6.96 -16.34 3.00
C GLY A 101 7.36 -17.41 2.01
N THR A 102 8.00 -17.04 0.89
CA THR A 102 8.64 -18.00 -0.02
C THR A 102 9.78 -18.79 0.66
N THR A 103 10.36 -18.22 1.71
CA THR A 103 11.44 -18.81 2.53
C THR A 103 10.96 -19.21 3.94
N GLY A 104 9.65 -19.27 4.20
CA GLY A 104 9.06 -19.74 5.47
C GLY A 104 8.82 -18.69 6.55
N ILE A 105 9.61 -17.61 6.63
CA ILE A 105 9.40 -16.57 7.65
C ILE A 105 8.66 -15.35 7.05
N PRO A 106 7.39 -15.12 7.44
CA PRO A 106 6.63 -13.95 7.00
C PRO A 106 7.07 -12.69 7.78
N VAL A 107 7.00 -11.55 7.11
CA VAL A 107 7.10 -10.23 7.75
C VAL A 107 5.70 -9.74 8.07
N LYS A 108 5.44 -9.40 9.34
CA LYS A 108 4.16 -8.82 9.78
C LYS A 108 4.19 -7.30 9.60
N VAL A 109 3.07 -6.72 9.19
CA VAL A 109 2.91 -5.27 8.99
C VAL A 109 1.62 -4.84 9.68
N LEU A 110 1.72 -3.80 10.50
CA LEU A 110 0.61 -3.15 11.18
C LEU A 110 0.30 -1.84 10.46
N LEU A 111 -0.99 -1.52 10.29
CA LEU A 111 -1.45 -0.26 9.74
C LEU A 111 -2.33 0.45 10.76
N ASN A 112 -2.13 1.76 10.95
CA ASN A 112 -3.03 2.59 11.76
C ASN A 112 -4.24 3.06 10.93
N LYS A 113 -5.14 3.82 11.59
CA LYS A 113 -6.33 4.40 10.95
C LYS A 113 -6.00 5.28 9.75
N ALA A 114 -4.96 6.11 9.84
CA ALA A 114 -4.58 7.03 8.78
C ALA A 114 -4.06 6.26 7.56
N ASP A 115 -3.19 5.27 7.77
CA ASP A 115 -2.70 4.40 6.72
C ASP A 115 -3.87 3.69 6.02
N TRP A 116 -4.76 3.07 6.79
CA TRP A 116 -5.82 2.23 6.26
C TRP A 116 -6.99 2.97 5.59
N TYR A 117 -7.52 4.01 6.23
CA TYR A 117 -8.75 4.68 5.75
C TYR A 117 -8.49 5.95 4.94
N LYS A 118 -7.27 6.51 5.03
CA LYS A 118 -6.91 7.72 4.30
C LYS A 118 -5.89 7.42 3.21
N HIS A 119 -4.70 6.93 3.56
CA HIS A 119 -3.62 6.79 2.57
C HIS A 119 -3.90 5.66 1.57
N PHE A 120 -4.38 4.51 2.04
CA PHE A 120 -4.86 3.45 1.16
C PHE A 120 -6.00 3.94 0.26
N TYR A 121 -6.99 4.64 0.82
CA TYR A 121 -8.09 5.22 0.06
C TYR A 121 -7.59 6.16 -1.05
N GLU A 122 -6.78 7.17 -0.69
CA GLU A 122 -6.21 8.15 -1.62
C GLU A 122 -5.43 7.46 -2.76
N GLN A 123 -4.61 6.46 -2.43
CA GLN A 123 -3.85 5.70 -3.43
C GLN A 123 -4.78 4.96 -4.40
N PHE A 124 -5.83 4.32 -3.90
CA PHE A 124 -6.76 3.54 -4.73
C PHE A 124 -7.74 4.40 -5.54
N MET A 125 -7.98 5.64 -5.15
CA MET A 125 -8.76 6.57 -5.97
C MET A 125 -8.06 6.96 -7.26
N HIS A 126 -6.73 7.07 -7.28
CA HIS A 126 -6.01 7.23 -8.55
C HIS A 126 -6.25 6.05 -9.50
N PHE A 127 -6.32 4.81 -8.99
CA PHE A 127 -6.65 3.64 -9.81
C PHE A 127 -8.10 3.61 -10.27
N MET A 128 -9.06 3.95 -9.40
CA MET A 128 -10.48 4.00 -9.77
C MET A 128 -10.71 4.96 -10.95
N TYR A 129 -10.17 6.19 -10.85
CA TYR A 129 -10.30 7.19 -11.91
C TYR A 129 -9.50 6.80 -13.16
N GLY A 130 -8.27 6.30 -12.99
CA GLY A 130 -7.41 5.88 -14.10
C GLY A 130 -7.96 4.70 -14.90
N TYR A 131 -8.70 3.79 -14.27
CA TYR A 131 -9.38 2.68 -14.93
C TYR A 131 -10.82 3.01 -15.38
N GLY A 132 -11.29 4.23 -15.11
CA GLY A 132 -12.65 4.66 -15.47
C GLY A 132 -13.75 3.96 -14.67
N ILE A 133 -13.43 3.41 -13.49
CA ILE A 133 -14.39 2.76 -12.60
C ILE A 133 -15.29 3.84 -11.98
N LYS A 134 -16.60 3.61 -12.03
CA LYS A 134 -17.65 4.50 -11.54
C LYS A 134 -18.37 3.88 -10.35
N THR A 135 -19.08 4.70 -9.58
CA THR A 135 -19.91 4.23 -8.47
C THR A 135 -21.12 3.39 -8.93
N SER A 136 -21.46 3.46 -10.22
CA SER A 136 -22.45 2.58 -10.84
C SER A 136 -21.92 1.18 -11.19
N ASP A 137 -20.60 0.96 -11.08
CA ASP A 137 -20.00 -0.33 -11.35
C ASP A 137 -20.22 -1.33 -10.23
N ILE A 138 -20.16 -2.61 -10.61
CA ILE A 138 -20.21 -3.75 -9.69
C ILE A 138 -18.87 -4.47 -9.80
N LEU A 139 -18.07 -4.40 -8.73
CA LEU A 139 -16.75 -5.02 -8.65
C LEU A 139 -16.84 -6.44 -8.09
N PHE A 140 -16.45 -7.43 -8.89
CA PHE A 140 -16.25 -8.80 -8.44
C PHE A 140 -14.82 -9.02 -7.95
N VAL A 141 -14.69 -9.53 -6.71
CA VAL A 141 -13.40 -9.85 -6.09
C VAL A 141 -13.24 -11.37 -5.96
N PRO A 142 -12.56 -12.05 -6.91
CA PRO A 142 -12.45 -13.51 -6.94
C PRO A 142 -11.32 -14.06 -6.03
N PHE A 143 -11.16 -13.50 -4.82
CA PHE A 143 -10.08 -13.91 -3.91
C PHE A 143 -10.55 -14.11 -2.48
N GLY A 144 -9.94 -15.11 -1.83
CA GLY A 144 -10.13 -15.34 -0.41
C GLY A 144 -9.46 -14.26 0.44
N TYR A 145 -10.06 -13.99 1.58
CA TYR A 145 -9.53 -13.06 2.58
C TYR A 145 -8.63 -13.79 3.58
N SER A 146 -7.40 -13.30 3.72
CA SER A 146 -6.40 -13.82 4.66
C SER A 146 -5.42 -12.72 5.05
N LEU A 147 -4.25 -13.08 5.58
CA LEU A 147 -3.23 -12.13 6.04
C LEU A 147 -2.49 -11.43 4.88
N TYR A 148 -2.76 -11.77 3.62
CA TYR A 148 -2.19 -11.10 2.46
C TYR A 148 -2.99 -9.85 2.08
N ILE A 149 -2.30 -8.73 1.87
CA ILE A 149 -2.89 -7.37 1.80
C ILE A 149 -3.66 -7.05 0.51
N ALA A 150 -3.28 -7.63 -0.64
CA ALA A 150 -3.56 -7.03 -1.95
C ALA A 150 -5.03 -6.67 -2.18
N TRP A 151 -5.95 -7.61 -1.92
CA TRP A 151 -7.37 -7.40 -2.23
C TRP A 151 -8.13 -6.65 -1.14
N TRP A 152 -7.61 -6.63 0.09
CA TRP A 152 -8.21 -5.85 1.16
C TRP A 152 -8.18 -4.36 0.85
N GLY A 153 -7.03 -3.86 0.38
CA GLY A 153 -6.86 -2.44 0.11
C GLY A 153 -7.77 -1.94 -1.02
N PHE A 154 -7.77 -2.67 -2.13
CA PHE A 154 -8.59 -2.33 -3.29
C PHE A 154 -10.09 -2.38 -2.96
N GLN A 155 -10.57 -3.48 -2.35
CA GLN A 155 -11.97 -3.56 -1.92
C GLN A 155 -12.32 -2.41 -0.97
N ALA A 156 -11.56 -2.23 0.12
CA ALA A 156 -11.92 -1.26 1.15
C ALA A 156 -12.01 0.17 0.60
N ALA A 157 -11.11 0.55 -0.31
CA ALA A 157 -11.13 1.87 -0.91
C ALA A 157 -12.31 2.09 -1.86
N LEU A 158 -12.64 1.10 -2.70
CA LEU A 158 -13.76 1.19 -3.64
C LEU A 158 -15.12 1.10 -2.94
N GLU A 159 -15.20 0.29 -1.88
CA GLU A 159 -16.36 0.25 -0.99
C GLU A 159 -16.59 1.62 -0.33
N GLN A 160 -15.51 2.24 0.19
CA GLN A 160 -15.57 3.60 0.74
C GLN A 160 -15.96 4.66 -0.31
N ALA A 161 -15.58 4.46 -1.58
CA ALA A 161 -15.95 5.34 -2.69
C ALA A 161 -17.41 5.14 -3.17
N GLY A 162 -18.10 4.10 -2.69
CA GLY A 162 -19.49 3.80 -3.05
C GLY A 162 -19.66 2.84 -4.24
N VAL A 163 -18.61 2.10 -4.62
CA VAL A 163 -18.71 1.02 -5.63
C VAL A 163 -19.27 -0.23 -4.95
N MET A 164 -20.23 -0.89 -5.61
CA MET A 164 -20.78 -2.15 -5.10
C MET A 164 -19.75 -3.27 -5.22
N ILE A 165 -19.55 -4.03 -4.14
CA ILE A 165 -18.59 -5.14 -4.10
C ILE A 165 -19.32 -6.48 -4.03
N VAL A 166 -18.94 -7.40 -4.91
CA VAL A 166 -19.32 -8.82 -4.85
C VAL A 166 -18.09 -9.63 -4.39
N PRO A 167 -18.06 -10.09 -3.12
CA PRO A 167 -16.92 -10.82 -2.57
C PRO A 167 -16.95 -12.29 -3.02
N GLY A 168 -16.46 -12.55 -4.23
CA GLY A 168 -16.39 -13.88 -4.86
C GLY A 168 -15.51 -14.91 -4.14
N GLY A 169 -14.66 -14.47 -3.20
CA GLY A 169 -14.04 -15.33 -2.20
C GLY A 169 -13.23 -16.50 -2.77
N ALA A 170 -13.12 -17.60 -2.01
CA ALA A 170 -12.44 -18.84 -2.39
C ALA A 170 -13.39 -19.88 -3.03
N GLN A 171 -14.19 -19.44 -4.01
CA GLN A 171 -15.10 -20.30 -4.76
C GLN A 171 -14.38 -21.10 -5.86
N SER A 172 -15.05 -22.14 -6.39
CA SER A 172 -14.58 -22.83 -7.58
C SER A 172 -14.56 -21.87 -8.78
N SER A 173 -13.69 -22.11 -9.77
CA SER A 173 -13.66 -21.26 -10.96
C SER A 173 -15.00 -21.25 -11.70
N LYS A 174 -15.72 -22.38 -11.73
CA LYS A 174 -17.06 -22.46 -12.35
C LYS A 174 -18.06 -21.54 -11.63
N ASP A 175 -18.05 -21.56 -10.30
CA ASP A 175 -18.97 -20.73 -9.50
C ASP A 175 -18.60 -19.24 -9.59
N ARG A 176 -17.31 -18.91 -9.63
CA ARG A 176 -16.86 -17.51 -9.84
C ARG A 176 -17.32 -16.97 -11.17
N VAL A 177 -17.11 -17.71 -12.26
CA VAL A 177 -17.56 -17.31 -13.61
C VAL A 177 -19.07 -17.14 -13.62
N ARG A 178 -19.82 -18.10 -13.08
CA ARG A 178 -21.28 -17.99 -12.97
C ARG A 178 -21.69 -16.73 -12.19
N ASN A 179 -21.08 -16.50 -11.03
CA ASN A 179 -21.41 -15.35 -10.18
C ASN A 179 -21.05 -14.01 -10.84
N VAL A 180 -19.96 -13.92 -11.59
CA VAL A 180 -19.63 -12.72 -12.38
C VAL A 180 -20.81 -12.33 -13.28
N PHE A 181 -21.43 -13.30 -13.96
CA PHE A 181 -22.59 -13.05 -14.81
C PHE A 181 -23.89 -12.84 -14.02
N ASP A 182 -24.17 -13.69 -13.02
CA ASP A 182 -25.41 -13.64 -12.24
C ASP A 182 -25.57 -12.31 -11.47
N TRP A 183 -24.45 -11.75 -10.99
CA TRP A 183 -24.43 -10.45 -10.31
C TRP A 183 -24.27 -9.26 -11.26
N GLY A 184 -24.08 -9.50 -12.56
CA GLY A 184 -23.84 -8.42 -13.54
C GLY A 184 -22.59 -7.61 -13.25
N ALA A 185 -21.51 -8.25 -12.81
CA ALA A 185 -20.27 -7.57 -12.49
C ALA A 185 -19.70 -6.86 -13.74
N THR A 186 -19.41 -5.57 -13.60
CA THR A 186 -18.83 -4.74 -14.68
C THR A 186 -17.33 -4.61 -14.56
N VAL A 187 -16.77 -4.89 -13.38
CA VAL A 187 -15.33 -4.90 -13.12
C VAL A 187 -14.97 -6.21 -12.43
N VAL A 188 -13.90 -6.86 -12.89
CA VAL A 188 -13.35 -8.07 -12.26
C VAL A 188 -11.88 -7.84 -12.00
N CYS A 189 -11.46 -8.08 -10.77
CA CYS A 189 -10.04 -8.05 -10.41
C CYS A 189 -9.42 -9.45 -10.45
N GLY A 190 -8.14 -9.55 -10.79
CA GLY A 190 -7.48 -10.84 -10.90
C GLY A 190 -5.98 -10.75 -11.07
N THR A 191 -5.29 -11.84 -10.72
CA THR A 191 -3.94 -12.07 -11.24
C THR A 191 -4.08 -12.49 -12.71
N PRO A 192 -3.19 -12.07 -13.62
CA PRO A 192 -3.30 -12.43 -15.04
C PRO A 192 -3.44 -13.94 -15.26
N THR A 193 -2.67 -14.76 -14.52
CA THR A 193 -2.70 -16.22 -14.56
C THR A 193 -4.03 -16.86 -14.12
N TYR A 194 -4.90 -16.11 -13.45
CA TYR A 194 -6.22 -16.59 -13.04
C TYR A 194 -7.32 -16.14 -13.99
N LEU A 195 -7.13 -15.01 -14.69
CA LEU A 195 -8.11 -14.43 -15.62
C LEU A 195 -7.92 -14.89 -17.07
N LEU A 196 -6.68 -15.18 -17.48
CA LEU A 196 -6.28 -15.59 -18.82
C LEU A 196 -6.05 -17.10 -18.88
#